data_AF-A0A7C4MCY0-F1
#
_entry.id   AF-A0A7C4MCY0-F1
#
_cell.length_a   1.000
_cell.length_b   1.000
_cell.length_c   1.000
_cell.angle_alpha   90.00
_cell.angle_beta   90.00
_cell.angle_gamma   90.00
#
_symmetry.space_group_name_H-M   'P 1'
#
loop_
_entity.id
_entity.type
_entity.pdbx_description
1 polymer ?
#
loop_
_entity_poly.entity_id
_entity_poly.type
_entity_poly.pdbx_seq_one_letter_code
_entity_poly.pdbx_strand_id
1 'polypeptide(L)' 'MPIEKVIASEEALQEMIEYSKSHGVEDGILVCDYKVVWFPFGRLVVSCEGGYYVTFFGKIIP' A
#
# COMPACT_ATOMS: atom_id res chain seq x y z
N MET A 1 8.41 30.32 -26.22
CA MET A 1 7.50 29.46 -25.46
C MET A 1 7.99 29.46 -24.02
N PRO A 2 7.17 29.82 -23.02
CA PRO A 2 7.66 30.03 -21.66
C PRO A 2 7.95 28.70 -20.98
N ILE A 3 9.06 28.66 -20.24
CA ILE A 3 9.65 27.53 -19.51
C ILE A 3 8.90 27.25 -18.19
N GLU A 4 7.91 28.08 -17.82
CA GLU A 4 7.21 28.05 -16.53
C GLU A 4 6.36 26.79 -16.25
N LYS A 5 6.02 25.97 -17.26
CA LYS A 5 5.24 24.74 -17.03
C LYS A 5 6.07 23.54 -16.53
N VAL A 6 7.40 23.63 -16.52
CA VAL A 6 8.27 22.52 -16.10
C VAL A 6 8.51 22.51 -14.58
N ILE A 7 8.32 23.64 -13.90
CA ILE A 7 8.74 23.80 -12.48
C ILE A 7 7.66 23.30 -11.50
N ALA A 8 6.40 23.22 -11.93
CA ALA A 8 5.35 22.54 -11.16
C ALA A 8 5.52 21.01 -11.11
N SER A 9 6.56 20.45 -11.73
CA SER A 9 6.70 19.01 -11.97
C SER A 9 7.68 18.28 -11.07
N GLU A 10 8.67 18.94 -10.44
CA GLU A 10 9.64 18.27 -9.57
C GLU A 10 9.23 18.33 -8.09
N GLU A 11 8.74 19.46 -7.59
CA GLU A 11 8.30 19.59 -6.19
C GLU A 11 7.04 18.75 -5.93
N ALA A 12 6.04 18.82 -6.81
CA ALA A 12 4.84 17.99 -6.72
C ALA A 12 5.16 16.49 -6.88
N LEU A 13 6.18 16.16 -7.67
CA LEU A 13 6.65 14.78 -7.79
C LEU A 13 7.32 14.31 -6.50
N GLN A 14 8.12 15.16 -5.83
CA GLN A 14 8.69 14.83 -4.53
C GLN A 14 7.62 14.66 -3.46
N GLU A 15 6.60 15.53 -3.40
CA GLU A 15 5.47 15.37 -2.47
C GLU A 15 4.71 14.06 -2.72
N MET A 16 4.46 13.69 -3.98
CA MET A 16 3.82 12.41 -4.29
C MET A 16 4.72 11.21 -3.98
N ILE A 17 6.03 11.31 -4.20
CA ILE A 17 6.99 10.27 -3.83
C ILE A 17 7.02 10.11 -2.31
N GLU A 18 7.08 11.19 -1.55
CA GLU A 18 7.11 11.17 -0.09
C GLU A 18 5.79 10.67 0.50
N TYR A 19 4.66 11.10 -0.06
CA TYR A 19 3.34 10.57 0.25
C TYR A 19 3.26 9.07 -0.05
N SER A 20 3.73 8.63 -1.22
CA SER A 20 3.70 7.22 -1.61
C SER A 20 4.59 6.36 -0.70
N LYS A 21 5.79 6.85 -0.32
CA LYS A 21 6.68 6.20 0.65
C LYS A 21 6.03 6.03 2.01
N SER A 22 5.29 7.04 2.49
CA SER A 22 4.54 6.94 3.75
C SER A 22 3.43 5.87 3.72
N HIS A 23 3.00 5.43 2.54
CA HIS A 23 2.02 4.36 2.32
C HIS A 23 2.66 3.04 1.88
N GLY A 24 3.97 2.90 2.01
CA GLY A 24 4.72 1.68 1.69
C GLY A 24 5.12 1.54 0.23
N VAL A 25 5.09 2.61 -0.57
CA VAL A 25 5.61 2.58 -1.95
C VAL A 25 7.11 2.92 -1.93
N GLU A 26 7.96 1.94 -2.22
CA GLU A 26 9.40 2.14 -2.42
C GLU A 26 9.75 1.94 -3.89
N ASP A 27 10.41 2.93 -4.51
CA ASP A 27 10.85 2.89 -5.91
C ASP A 27 9.75 2.51 -6.94
N GLY A 28 8.51 2.94 -6.68
CA GLY A 28 7.36 2.64 -7.54
C GLY A 28 6.78 1.23 -7.36
N ILE A 29 7.28 0.47 -6.38
CA ILE A 29 6.76 -0.83 -5.97
C ILE A 29 5.94 -0.62 -4.69
N LEU A 30 4.65 -0.98 -4.75
CA LEU A 30 3.79 -1.01 -3.56
C LEU A 30 4.23 -2.18 -2.66
N VAL A 31 4.94 -1.87 -1.57
CA VAL A 31 5.27 -2.81 -0.51
C VAL A 31 4.14 -2.80 0.50
N CYS A 32 3.17 -3.69 0.31
CA CYS A 32 2.12 -3.90 1.30
C CYS A 32 2.65 -4.77 2.45
N ASP A 33 2.79 -4.17 3.63
CA ASP A 33 2.97 -4.95 4.84
C ASP A 33 1.68 -5.73 5.15
N TYR A 34 1.78 -7.05 5.13
CA TYR A 34 0.70 -7.93 5.52
C TYR A 34 0.69 -8.07 7.05
N LYS A 35 -0.32 -7.50 7.69
CA LYS A 35 -0.57 -7.76 9.11
C LYS A 35 -1.37 -9.05 9.24
N VAL A 36 -0.71 -10.09 9.73
CA VAL A 36 -1.34 -11.39 10.01
C VAL A 36 -1.59 -11.53 11.50
N VAL A 37 -2.87 -11.66 11.88
CA VAL A 37 -3.28 -11.94 13.26
C VAL A 37 -3.94 -13.30 13.32
N TRP A 38 -3.41 -14.18 14.17
CA TRP A 38 -4.01 -15.48 14.41
C TRP A 38 -5.19 -15.34 15.37
N PHE A 39 -6.32 -15.93 14.99
CA PHE A 39 -7.53 -15.99 15.81
C PHE A 39 -7.98 -17.46 15.84
N PRO A 40 -8.64 -17.96 16.89
CA PRO A 40 -9.15 -19.33 16.90
C PRO A 40 -9.86 -19.66 15.57
N PHE A 41 -9.50 -20.81 14.98
CA PHE A 41 -10.02 -21.32 13.69
C PHE A 41 -9.58 -20.58 12.41
N GLY A 42 -8.58 -19.69 12.47
CA GLY A 42 -8.05 -19.06 11.25
C GLY A 42 -7.00 -17.97 11.47
N ARG A 43 -6.81 -17.11 10.46
CA ARG A 43 -5.97 -15.92 10.50
C ARG A 43 -6.66 -14.77 9.77
N LEU A 44 -6.61 -13.59 10.38
CA LEU A 44 -6.95 -12.34 9.73
C LEU A 44 -5.70 -11.84 9.01
N VAL A 45 -5.81 -11.59 7.71
CA VAL A 45 -4.76 -11.01 6.90
C VAL A 45 -5.24 -9.64 6.47
N VAL A 46 -4.55 -8.58 6.89
CA VAL A 46 -4.86 -7.20 6.53
C VAL A 46 -3.70 -6.65 5.74
N SER A 47 -4.00 -6.03 4.59
CA SER A 47 -3.07 -5.35 3.71
C SER A 47 -3.54 -3.91 3.46
N CYS A 48 -2.75 -3.12 2.75
CA CYS A 48 -3.15 -1.77 2.34
C CYS A 48 -4.37 -1.76 1.41
N GLU A 49 -4.65 -2.86 0.70
CA GLU A 49 -5.76 -2.98 -0.27
C GLU A 49 -7.04 -3.53 0.36
N GLY A 50 -6.96 -4.08 1.57
CA GLY A 50 -8.09 -4.69 2.26
C GLY A 50 -7.67 -5.82 3.20
N GLY A 51 -8.64 -6.31 3.97
CA GLY A 51 -8.46 -7.43 4.88
C GLY A 51 -9.36 -8.60 4.49
N TYR A 52 -8.87 -9.82 4.70
CA TYR A 52 -9.63 -11.05 4.51
C TYR A 52 -9.32 -12.05 5.63
N TYR A 53 -10.32 -12.84 6.00
CA TYR A 53 -10.18 -13.91 6.97
C TYR A 53 -9.91 -15.23 6.25
N VAL A 54 -8.79 -15.88 6.59
CA VAL A 54 -8.48 -17.23 6.12
C VAL A 54 -8.79 -18.21 7.22
N THR A 55 -9.76 -19.11 6.98
CA THR A 55 -10.10 -20.17 7.92
C THR A 55 -8.96 -21.21 8.02
N PHE A 56 -9.00 -22.04 9.04
CA PHE A 56 -8.05 -23.13 9.24
C PHE A 56 -8.00 -24.12 8.04
N PHE A 57 -9.11 -24.26 7.33
CA PHE A 57 -9.22 -25.09 6.12
C PHE A 57 -8.79 -24.36 4.83
N GLY A 58 -8.22 -23.15 4.95
CA GLY A 58 -7.75 -22.36 3.81
C GLY A 58 -8.86 -21.64 3.03
N LYS A 59 -10.10 -21.63 3.52
CA LYS A 59 -11.18 -20.87 2.89
C LYS A 59 -10.97 -19.38 3.15
N ILE A 60 -11.03 -18.57 2.11
CA ILE A 60 -10.93 -17.10 2.20
C ILE A 60 -12.34 -16.53 2.32
N ILE A 61 -12.55 -15.72 3.37
CA ILE A 61 -13.76 -14.93 3.59
C ILE A 61 -13.31 -13.46 3.45
N PRO A 62 -13.74 -12.77 2.38
CA PRO A 62 -13.42 -11.35 2.18
C PRO A 62 -14.07 -10.46 3.25
#